data_AF-W1PQ88-F1
#
_entry.id   AF-W1PQ88-F1
#
_cell.length_a   1.000
_cell.length_b   1.000
_cell.length_c   1.000
_cell.angle_alpha   90.00
_cell.angle_beta   90.00
_cell.angle_gamma   90.00
#
_symmetry.space_group_name_H-M   'P 1'
#
loop_
_entity.id
_entity.type
_entity.pdbx_description
1 polymer ?
#
loop_
_entity_poly.entity_id
_entity_poly.type
_entity_poly.pdbx_seq_one_letter_code
_entity_poly.pdbx_strand_id
1 'polypeptide(L)'
;MGKFGISQKKRCWLEGPMATPIGKGHRSLSLTLRKELGLYDNVRPCYSLLGYKTRYDDVNLVTIRENTKGEYSGLEHQCCREVAKKYPKIAYEEVIIDN
;
A
#
# COMPACT_ATOMS: atom_id res chain seq x y z
N MET A 1 3.35 -20.59 -10.91
CA MET A 1 2.64 -19.45 -10.27
C MET A 1 1.16 -19.79 -10.18
N GLY A 2 0.64 -20.10 -9.00
CA GLY A 2 -0.79 -20.35 -8.80
C GLY A 2 -1.56 -19.03 -8.84
N LYS A 3 -2.62 -18.95 -9.65
CA LYS A 3 -3.58 -17.85 -9.59
C LYS A 3 -4.28 -17.92 -8.23
N PHE A 4 -3.98 -16.98 -7.33
CA PHE A 4 -4.81 -16.78 -6.13
C PHE A 4 -6.18 -16.31 -6.61
N GLY A 5 -7.19 -17.18 -6.50
CA GLY A 5 -8.58 -16.83 -6.80
C GLY A 5 -9.20 -16.17 -5.58
N ILE A 6 -9.48 -14.87 -5.66
CA ILE A 6 -10.28 -14.19 -4.63
C ILE A 6 -11.73 -14.71 -4.74
N SER A 7 -12.23 -15.32 -3.66
CA SER A 7 -13.61 -15.78 -3.59
C SER A 7 -14.56 -14.58 -3.43
N GLN A 8 -15.15 -14.11 -4.54
CA GLN A 8 -16.13 -13.01 -4.52
C GLN A 8 -17.46 -13.36 -3.80
N LYS A 9 -17.57 -14.56 -3.21
CA LYS A 9 -18.77 -15.01 -2.49
C LYS A 9 -18.96 -14.29 -1.15
N LYS A 10 -17.91 -13.73 -0.56
CA LYS A 10 -17.96 -13.02 0.73
C LYS A 10 -17.60 -11.55 0.55
N ARG A 11 -18.39 -10.67 1.17
CA ARG A 11 -18.22 -9.21 1.13
C ARG A 11 -17.36 -8.65 2.28
N CYS A 12 -16.92 -9.49 3.21
CA CYS A 12 -16.13 -9.10 4.37
C CYS A 12 -14.93 -10.03 4.56
N TRP A 13 -13.81 -9.43 4.98
CA TRP A 13 -12.52 -10.10 5.15
C TRP A 13 -11.75 -9.45 6.29
N LEU A 14 -10.91 -10.24 6.96
CA LEU A 14 -9.95 -9.75 7.95
C LEU A 14 -8.57 -10.15 7.45
N GLU A 15 -7.67 -9.17 7.34
CA GLU A 15 -6.29 -9.35 6.91
C GLU A 15 -5.36 -8.96 8.06
N GLY A 16 -4.38 -9.81 8.37
CA GLY A 16 -3.25 -9.42 9.20
C GLY A 16 -2.21 -8.64 8.41
N PRO A 17 -1.23 -8.00 9.06
CA PRO A 17 -0.17 -7.29 8.35
C PRO A 17 0.66 -8.27 7.50
N MET A 18 0.80 -7.95 6.22
CA MET A 18 1.64 -8.73 5.29
C MET A 18 2.91 -7.96 4.96
N ALA A 19 4.06 -8.60 5.16
CA ALA A 19 5.35 -7.99 4.87
C ALA A 19 5.56 -7.89 3.35
N THR A 20 5.72 -6.66 2.85
CA THR A 20 6.15 -6.43 1.47
C THR A 20 7.69 -6.46 1.44
N PRO A 21 8.33 -7.39 0.72
CA PRO A 21 9.78 -7.39 0.57
C PRO A 21 10.23 -6.14 -0.20
N ILE A 22 11.09 -5.34 0.43
CA ILE A 22 11.65 -4.11 -0.14
C ILE A 22 12.69 -4.48 -1.23
N GLY A 23 12.71 -3.74 -2.34
CA GLY A 23 13.80 -3.79 -3.34
C GLY A 23 13.77 -4.89 -4.40
N LYS A 24 12.82 -5.84 -4.38
CA LYS A 24 12.80 -6.98 -5.31
C LYS A 24 11.73 -6.92 -6.42
N GLY A 25 11.11 -5.76 -6.65
CA GLY A 25 10.13 -5.59 -7.73
C GLY A 25 8.82 -6.38 -7.54
N HIS A 26 8.56 -6.90 -6.34
CA HIS A 26 7.30 -7.57 -6.02
C HIS A 26 6.22 -6.53 -5.72
N ARG A 27 5.03 -6.70 -6.32
CA ARG A 27 3.86 -5.91 -5.95
C ARG A 27 3.37 -6.37 -4.57
N SER A 28 3.08 -5.39 -3.71
CA SER A 28 2.43 -5.60 -2.43
C SER A 28 1.12 -6.36 -2.60
N LEU A 29 0.92 -7.41 -1.79
CA LEU A 29 -0.28 -8.21 -1.84
C LEU A 29 -1.48 -7.40 -1.36
N SER A 30 -1.32 -6.60 -0.31
CA SER A 30 -2.37 -5.70 0.19
C SER A 30 -2.76 -4.66 -0.87
N LEU A 31 -1.80 -4.12 -1.63
CA LEU A 31 -2.09 -3.22 -2.76
C LEU A 31 -2.88 -3.93 -3.88
N THR A 32 -2.48 -5.16 -4.20
CA THR A 32 -3.13 -5.97 -5.23
C THR A 32 -4.58 -6.26 -4.85
N LEU A 33 -4.81 -6.67 -3.59
CA LEU A 33 -6.15 -6.94 -3.06
C LEU A 33 -7.06 -5.71 -3.13
N ARG A 34 -6.55 -4.52 -2.75
CA ARG A 34 -7.33 -3.28 -2.79
C ARG A 34 -7.81 -2.95 -4.21
N LYS A 35 -6.95 -3.15 -5.21
CA LYS A 35 -7.28 -2.92 -6.62
C LYS A 35 -8.26 -3.96 -7.16
N GLU A 36 -8.03 -5.24 -6.90
CA GLU A 36 -8.91 -6.32 -7.39
C GLU A 36 -10.30 -6.31 -6.74
N LEU A 37 -10.40 -5.84 -5.49
CA LEU A 37 -11.67 -5.73 -4.76
C LEU A 37 -12.34 -4.35 -4.88
N GLY A 38 -11.70 -3.37 -5.53
CA GLY A 38 -12.25 -2.01 -5.64
C GLY A 38 -12.40 -1.31 -4.28
N LEU A 39 -11.45 -1.50 -3.36
CA LEU A 39 -11.46 -0.89 -2.03
C LEU A 39 -10.85 0.53 -2.09
N TYR A 40 -11.69 1.50 -2.46
CA TYR A 40 -11.27 2.89 -2.71
C TYR A 40 -10.86 3.67 -1.47
N ASP A 41 -11.60 3.53 -0.37
CA ASP A 41 -11.40 4.34 0.84
C ASP A 41 -10.75 3.54 1.96
N ASN A 42 -9.62 4.04 2.46
CA ASN A 42 -8.99 3.56 3.67
C ASN A 42 -9.38 4.48 4.84
N VAL A 43 -10.17 3.98 5.76
CA VAL A 43 -10.64 4.72 6.94
C VAL A 43 -9.79 4.34 8.15
N ARG A 44 -9.11 5.33 8.75
CA ARG A 44 -8.26 5.12 9.95
C ARG A 44 -8.74 6.04 11.09
N PRO A 45 -9.59 5.54 12.00
CA PRO A 45 -9.89 6.22 13.24
C PRO A 45 -8.66 6.25 14.15
N CYS A 46 -8.35 7.42 14.70
CA CYS A 46 -7.26 7.63 15.64
C CYS A 46 -7.80 8.40 16.84
N TYR A 47 -7.80 7.76 18.01
CA TYR A 47 -8.25 8.39 19.25
C TYR A 47 -7.36 8.03 20.42
N SER A 48 -7.29 8.92 21.41
CA SER A 48 -6.53 8.68 22.63
C SER A 48 -7.17 7.56 23.45
N LEU A 49 -6.34 6.60 23.87
CA LEU A 49 -6.77 5.48 24.71
C LEU A 49 -6.63 5.82 26.19
N LEU A 50 -7.68 5.55 26.97
CA LEU A 50 -7.67 5.76 28.41
C LEU A 50 -6.56 4.91 29.07
N GLY A 51 -5.71 5.55 29.87
CA GLY A 51 -4.62 4.89 30.57
C GLY A 51 -3.34 4.68 29.74
N TYR A 52 -3.30 5.11 28.48
CA TYR A 52 -2.11 5.01 27.65
C TYR A 52 -1.51 6.40 27.36
N LYS A 53 -0.39 6.71 28.01
CA LYS A 53 0.27 8.02 27.86
C LYS A 53 0.95 8.12 26.50
N THR A 54 0.54 9.11 25.71
CA THR A 54 1.24 9.49 24.48
C THR A 54 1.79 10.91 24.58
N ARG A 55 2.33 11.46 23.49
CA ARG A 55 2.77 12.86 23.44
C ARG A 55 1.60 13.85 23.46
N TYR A 56 0.43 13.45 22.93
CA TYR A 56 -0.73 14.31 22.77
C TYR A 56 -1.94 13.71 23.51
N ASP A 57 -2.73 14.60 24.11
CA ASP A 57 -3.95 14.23 24.84
C ASP A 57 -5.19 14.57 24.02
N ASP A 58 -6.31 13.91 24.32
CA ASP A 58 -7.63 14.14 23.72
C ASP A 58 -7.65 14.15 22.17
N VAL A 59 -6.92 13.20 21.56
CA VAL A 59 -6.96 13.00 20.11
C VAL A 59 -8.29 12.32 19.76
N ASN A 60 -9.01 12.87 18.79
CA ASN A 60 -10.18 12.25 18.18
C ASN A 60 -10.30 12.69 16.72
N LEU A 61 -9.77 11.90 15.80
CA LEU A 61 -9.79 12.20 14.37
C LEU A 61 -9.97 10.93 13.54
N VAL A 62 -10.43 11.10 12.31
CA VAL A 62 -10.52 10.03 11.32
C VAL A 62 -9.83 10.50 10.05
N THR A 63 -8.81 9.77 9.59
CA THR A 63 -8.23 10.02 8.27
C THR A 63 -8.90 9.11 7.25
N ILE A 64 -9.42 9.70 6.18
CA ILE A 64 -9.90 8.98 4.99
C ILE A 64 -8.87 9.17 3.90
N ARG A 65 -8.38 8.06 3.35
CA ARG A 65 -7.35 8.06 2.31
C ARG A 65 -7.78 7.28 1.08
N GLU A 66 -7.57 7.88 -0.09
CA GLU A 66 -7.73 7.22 -1.38
C GLU A 66 -6.67 6.11 -1.55
N ASN A 67 -7.09 4.94 -2.02
CA ASN A 67 -6.33 3.70 -1.86
C ASN A 67 -6.12 2.92 -3.18
N THR A 68 -6.53 3.48 -4.33
CA THR A 68 -6.45 2.83 -5.64
C THR A 68 -5.61 3.58 -6.68
N LYS A 69 -5.40 4.89 -6.53
CA LYS A 69 -4.70 5.76 -7.49
C LYS A 69 -3.57 6.54 -6.81
N GLY A 70 -3.13 7.64 -7.43
CA GLY A 70 -2.05 8.50 -6.92
C GLY A 70 -0.69 7.80 -6.91
N GLU A 71 0.03 7.93 -5.79
CA GLU A 71 1.35 7.32 -5.61
C GLU A 71 1.31 5.79 -5.76
N TYR A 72 0.15 5.17 -5.56
CA TYR A 72 -0.06 3.73 -5.74
C TYR A 72 -0.24 3.27 -7.20
N SER A 73 -0.26 4.21 -8.16
CA SER A 73 -0.42 3.89 -9.58
C SER A 73 0.81 3.18 -10.17
N GLY A 74 2.01 3.46 -9.63
CA GLY A 74 3.26 2.86 -10.09
C GLY A 74 3.73 3.34 -11.48
N LEU A 75 3.10 4.37 -12.05
CA LEU A 75 3.44 4.91 -13.39
C LEU A 75 4.81 5.56 -13.42
N GLU A 76 5.17 6.32 -12.38
CA GLU A 76 6.48 6.98 -12.26
C GLU A 76 7.64 5.97 -12.31
N HIS A 77 7.44 4.81 -11.68
CA HIS A 77 8.43 3.72 -11.68
C HIS A 77 8.59 3.05 -13.05
N GLN A 78 7.60 3.10 -13.94
CA GLN A 78 7.73 2.58 -15.30
C GLN A 78 8.63 3.49 -16.14
N CYS A 79 8.39 4.80 -16.11
CA CYS A 79 9.24 5.78 -16.79
C CYS A 79 10.70 5.68 -16.32
N CYS A 80 10.94 5.63 -15.01
CA CYS A 80 12.30 5.54 -14.47
C CYS A 80 13.01 4.25 -14.88
N ARG A 81 12.31 3.10 -14.92
CA ARG A 81 12.85 1.83 -15.45
C ARG A 81 13.26 1.93 -16.91
N GLU A 82 12.45 2.56 -17.75
CA GLU A 82 12.76 2.72 -19.18
C GLU A 82 13.97 3.62 -19.41
N VAL A 83 14.09 4.70 -18.63
CA VAL A 83 15.25 5.60 -18.69
C VAL A 83 16.51 4.90 -18.19
N ALA A 84 16.44 4.20 -17.04
CA ALA A 84 17.58 3.46 -16.49
C ALA A 84 18.13 2.41 -17.47
N LYS A 85 17.24 1.70 -18.20
CA LYS A 85 17.65 0.76 -19.26
C LYS A 85 18.43 1.41 -20.39
N LYS A 86 18.15 2.68 -20.73
CA LYS A 86 18.87 3.42 -21.77
C LYS A 86 20.24 3.91 -21.32
N TYR A 87 20.46 4.06 -20.01
CA TYR A 87 21.69 4.61 -19.44
C TYR A 87 22.29 3.67 -18.38
N PRO A 88 22.94 2.56 -18.80
CA PRO A 88 23.42 1.52 -17.88
C PRO A 88 24.53 1.96 -16.91
N LYS A 89 25.08 3.17 -17.09
CA LYS A 89 26.04 3.78 -16.15
C LYS A 89 25.38 4.43 -14.93
N ILE A 90 24.05 4.62 -14.96
CA ILE A 90 23.29 5.20 -13.85
C ILE A 90 22.82 4.06 -12.96
N ALA A 91 23.22 4.09 -11.69
CA ALA A 91 22.67 3.17 -10.69
C ALA A 91 21.20 3.53 -10.44
N TYR A 92 20.32 2.55 -10.63
CA TYR A 92 18.88 2.68 -10.38
C TYR A 92 18.46 1.68 -9.33
N GLU A 93 17.84 2.17 -8.25
CA GLU A 93 17.32 1.35 -7.16
C GLU A 93 15.83 1.64 -6.98
N GLU A 94 15.02 0.59 -6.93
CA GLU A 94 13.59 0.71 -6.69
C GLU A 94 13.27 0.56 -5.20
N VAL A 95 12.86 1.67 -4.59
CA VAL A 95 12.32 1.67 -3.24
C VAL A 95 10.80 1.82 -3.34
N ILE A 96 10.08 0.71 -3.13
CA ILE A 96 8.62 0.76 -3.00
C ILE A 96 8.30 1.29 -1.60
N ILE A 97 7.76 2.51 -1.53
CA ILE A 97 7.27 3.11 -0.29
C ILE A 97 5.76 2.84 -0.22
N ASP A 98 5.38 1.75 0.44
CA ASP A 98 3.99 1.53 0.84
C ASP A 98 3.73 2.34 2.12
N ASN A 99 3.03 3.49 2.01
CA ASN A 99 2.51 4.29 3.14
C ASN A 99 1.13 3.80 3.62
#